data_AF-A0A5R9GSP3-F1
#
_entry.id   AF-A0A5R9GSP3-F1
#
_cell.length_a   1.000
_cell.length_b   1.000
_cell.length_c   1.000
_cell.angle_alpha   90.00
_cell.angle_beta   90.00
_cell.angle_gamma   90.00
#
_symmetry.space_group_name_H-M   'P 1'
#
loop_
_entity.id
_entity.type
_entity.pdbx_description
1 polymer ?
#
loop_
_entity_poly.entity_id
_entity_poly.type
_entity_poly.pdbx_seq_one_letter_code
_entity_poly.pdbx_strand_id
1 'polypeptide(L)'
;MRGIRRIYWLLCSSLIMAMPAHAEELAPQGDWVNQGWEQLVLRHPDQALKIWQTGVNSQPDSHLFAVLGAYSLLTNAMQKLEQIGPSYQTFITRTSNQAGQPLYFVLSARYVPENREQRRKELADLQQAAEISGSVLASAASRFKLDDLTTLETPASAGHSSQADNAWLLKGWEQIDQFNTDEALRTWQQGINALDDHRLLASLGVFSKQENALTKIKQIGREQQVFIALRQRGKALYYVLSALPVPADVQARQTALAELKQAAHISSKLLAVSPADFKNPDIQDHFPEIIFTSPAKAAHAPASPTADSTPLINRFEVTGNQQISTDTIIMELREFFDMPNSSETRNLIRLTVAALYRDTGMEHIGIDIPADTADETVRIHITEDQPS
;
A
#
# COMPACT_ATOMS: atom_id res chain seq x y z
N MET A 1 -96.43 -20.95 -27.74
CA MET A 1 -96.32 -21.94 -26.65
C MET A 1 -94.96 -22.63 -26.74
N ARG A 2 -94.23 -22.67 -25.61
CA ARG A 2 -93.24 -23.68 -25.14
C ARG A 2 -92.48 -24.49 -26.23
N GLY A 3 -91.15 -24.59 -26.22
CA GLY A 3 -90.24 -24.44 -25.11
C GLY A 3 -88.78 -24.71 -25.49
N ILE A 4 -87.95 -24.26 -24.55
CA ILE A 4 -86.49 -24.26 -24.51
C ILE A 4 -85.98 -25.70 -24.31
N ARG A 5 -85.00 -26.13 -25.13
CA ARG A 5 -84.05 -27.18 -24.76
C ARG A 5 -82.63 -26.67 -24.94
N ARG A 6 -82.04 -26.29 -23.81
CA ARG A 6 -80.61 -26.05 -23.61
C ARG A 6 -79.88 -27.39 -23.70
N ILE A 7 -78.89 -27.50 -24.59
CA ILE A 7 -77.84 -28.52 -24.50
C ILE A 7 -76.59 -27.77 -24.03
N TYR A 8 -76.18 -28.09 -22.81
CA TYR A 8 -74.99 -27.56 -22.16
C TYR A 8 -73.74 -28.12 -22.86
N TRP A 9 -72.97 -27.22 -23.47
CA TRP A 9 -71.56 -27.47 -23.77
C TRP A 9 -70.79 -27.40 -22.44
N LEU A 10 -70.34 -28.55 -21.96
CA LEU A 10 -69.35 -28.67 -20.88
C LEU A 10 -68.00 -28.18 -21.41
N LEU A 11 -67.71 -26.91 -21.15
CA LEU A 11 -66.34 -26.36 -21.16
C LEU A 11 -65.62 -26.92 -19.92
N CYS A 12 -64.78 -27.92 -20.13
CA CYS A 12 -63.69 -28.24 -19.19
C CYS A 12 -62.68 -27.09 -19.22
N SER A 13 -62.96 -26.04 -18.45
CA SER A 13 -61.99 -25.04 -18.07
C SER A 13 -61.01 -25.68 -17.09
N SER A 14 -59.89 -26.20 -17.60
CA SER A 14 -58.71 -26.46 -16.80
C SER A 14 -58.20 -25.13 -16.25
N LEU A 15 -58.66 -24.78 -15.05
CA LEU A 15 -58.07 -23.75 -14.22
C LEU A 15 -56.68 -24.24 -13.80
N ILE A 16 -55.67 -24.03 -14.66
CA ILE A 16 -54.28 -24.07 -14.25
C ILE A 16 -54.12 -22.86 -13.33
N MET A 17 -54.25 -23.07 -12.03
CA MET A 17 -53.75 -22.12 -11.05
C MET A 17 -52.25 -22.02 -11.29
N ALA A 18 -51.83 -20.95 -11.97
CA ALA A 18 -50.46 -20.49 -11.91
C ALA A 18 -50.16 -20.27 -10.42
N MET A 19 -49.48 -21.23 -9.81
CA MET A 19 -48.92 -21.01 -8.49
C MET A 19 -48.04 -19.77 -8.59
N PRO A 20 -48.23 -18.76 -7.73
CA PRO A 20 -47.33 -17.62 -7.71
C PRO A 20 -45.92 -18.20 -7.59
N ALA A 21 -45.09 -17.90 -8.59
CA ALA A 21 -43.66 -18.13 -8.55
C ALA A 21 -43.20 -17.68 -7.16
N HIS A 22 -42.61 -18.62 -6.43
CA HIS A 22 -42.24 -18.46 -5.05
C HIS A 22 -41.65 -17.08 -4.86
N ALA A 23 -42.36 -16.23 -4.10
CA ALA A 23 -41.72 -15.12 -3.43
C ALA A 23 -40.71 -15.81 -2.53
N GLU A 24 -39.48 -15.99 -3.04
CA GLU A 24 -38.32 -16.33 -2.25
C GLU A 24 -38.40 -15.42 -1.05
N GLU A 25 -38.69 -16.04 0.09
CA GLU A 25 -38.69 -15.45 1.40
C GLU A 25 -37.28 -14.87 1.54
N LEU A 26 -37.15 -13.59 1.17
CA LEU A 26 -35.95 -12.80 1.29
C LEU A 26 -35.59 -12.92 2.77
N ALA A 27 -34.64 -13.82 3.05
CA ALA A 27 -34.12 -14.04 4.38
C ALA A 27 -33.91 -12.65 4.98
N PRO A 28 -34.44 -12.37 6.18
CA PRO A 28 -34.46 -11.03 6.74
C PRO A 28 -33.07 -10.45 6.57
N GLN A 29 -32.93 -9.46 5.67
CA GLN A 29 -31.66 -8.80 5.38
C GLN A 29 -31.26 -8.16 6.70
N GLY A 30 -30.47 -8.90 7.47
CA GLY A 30 -30.40 -8.67 8.89
C GLY A 30 -29.78 -7.30 9.13
N ASP A 31 -30.34 -6.57 10.08
CA ASP A 31 -29.87 -5.27 10.52
C ASP A 31 -28.39 -5.27 10.95
N TRP A 32 -27.74 -6.43 11.02
CA TRP A 32 -26.33 -6.62 11.38
C TRP A 32 -25.36 -5.77 10.54
N VAL A 33 -25.63 -5.53 9.25
CA VAL A 33 -24.77 -4.62 8.45
C VAL A 33 -24.85 -3.20 9.00
N ASN A 34 -26.08 -2.69 9.20
CA ASN A 34 -26.35 -1.35 9.70
C ASN A 34 -25.87 -1.18 11.16
N GLN A 35 -26.07 -2.19 12.00
CA GLN A 35 -25.59 -2.21 13.38
C GLN A 35 -24.06 -2.15 13.44
N GLY A 36 -23.34 -2.85 12.56
CA GLY A 36 -21.88 -2.72 12.50
C GLY A 36 -21.43 -1.33 12.04
N TRP A 37 -22.14 -0.71 11.09
CA TRP A 37 -21.90 0.69 10.73
C TRP A 37 -22.18 1.66 11.88
N GLU A 38 -23.24 1.44 12.66
CA GLU A 38 -23.53 2.23 13.87
C GLU A 38 -22.36 2.15 14.87
N GLN A 39 -21.79 0.95 15.08
CA GLN A 39 -20.62 0.79 15.93
C GLN A 39 -19.38 1.51 15.37
N LEU A 40 -19.19 1.54 14.04
CA LEU A 40 -18.12 2.34 13.43
C LEU A 40 -18.28 3.84 13.70
N VAL A 41 -19.49 4.37 13.56
CA VAL A 41 -19.80 5.78 13.87
C VAL A 41 -19.49 6.09 15.33
N LEU A 42 -19.77 5.15 16.24
CA LEU A 42 -19.45 5.24 17.66
C LEU A 42 -17.97 4.97 17.99
N ARG A 43 -17.09 4.82 16.98
CA ARG A 43 -15.65 4.53 17.14
C ARG A 43 -15.36 3.21 17.87
N HIS A 44 -16.19 2.20 17.65
CA HIS A 44 -16.02 0.83 18.15
C HIS A 44 -15.77 -0.18 17.02
N PRO A 45 -14.59 -0.13 16.35
CA PRO A 45 -14.30 -0.98 15.19
C PRO A 45 -14.31 -2.48 15.51
N ASP A 46 -13.83 -2.88 16.69
CA ASP A 46 -13.83 -4.29 17.09
C ASP A 46 -15.25 -4.83 17.27
N GLN A 47 -16.15 -4.00 17.83
CA GLN A 47 -17.56 -4.36 17.98
C GLN A 47 -18.25 -4.43 16.61
N ALA A 48 -17.95 -3.52 15.69
CA ALA A 48 -18.45 -3.57 14.32
C ALA A 48 -18.03 -4.87 13.62
N LEU A 49 -16.75 -5.24 13.67
CA LEU A 49 -16.23 -6.48 13.10
C LEU A 49 -16.91 -7.72 13.71
N LYS A 50 -17.12 -7.72 15.02
CA LYS A 50 -17.83 -8.81 15.71
C LYS A 50 -19.28 -8.95 15.24
N ILE A 51 -20.00 -7.83 15.09
CA ILE A 51 -21.37 -7.84 14.59
C ILE A 51 -21.41 -8.37 13.15
N TRP A 52 -20.54 -7.85 12.28
CA TRP A 52 -20.48 -8.28 10.89
C TRP A 52 -20.08 -9.74 10.73
N GLN A 53 -19.07 -10.21 11.46
CA GLN A 53 -18.68 -11.62 11.44
C GLN A 53 -19.81 -12.53 11.94
N THR A 54 -20.53 -12.11 12.99
CA THR A 54 -21.70 -12.84 13.49
C THR A 54 -22.79 -12.95 12.42
N GLY A 55 -23.05 -11.85 11.71
CA GLY A 55 -24.00 -11.79 10.61
C GLY A 55 -23.62 -12.67 9.41
N VAL A 56 -22.32 -12.74 9.08
CA VAL A 56 -21.78 -13.67 8.07
C VAL A 56 -21.95 -15.13 8.50
N ASN A 57 -21.61 -15.44 9.75
CA ASN A 57 -21.72 -16.78 10.31
C ASN A 57 -23.18 -17.30 10.32
N SER A 58 -24.16 -16.40 10.45
CA SER A 58 -25.58 -16.76 10.42
C SER A 58 -26.19 -16.94 9.02
N GLN A 59 -25.48 -16.58 7.94
CA GLN A 59 -26.01 -16.75 6.58
C GLN A 59 -25.98 -18.22 6.12
N PRO A 60 -26.87 -18.64 5.21
CA PRO A 60 -26.74 -19.92 4.52
C PRO A 60 -25.39 -20.04 3.81
N ASP A 61 -24.79 -21.23 3.79
CA ASP A 61 -23.46 -21.45 3.18
C ASP A 61 -23.42 -21.10 1.69
N SER A 62 -24.54 -21.26 0.99
CA SER A 62 -24.69 -20.91 -0.43
C SER A 62 -24.90 -19.42 -0.69
N HIS A 63 -25.17 -18.61 0.34
CA HIS A 63 -25.39 -17.17 0.17
C HIS A 63 -24.16 -16.50 -0.43
N LEU A 64 -24.34 -15.71 -1.48
CA LEU A 64 -23.25 -15.07 -2.20
C LEU A 64 -23.05 -13.63 -1.74
N PHE A 65 -21.83 -13.31 -1.34
CA PHE A 65 -21.37 -11.93 -1.11
C PHE A 65 -20.56 -11.43 -2.30
N ALA A 66 -20.66 -10.13 -2.60
CA ALA A 66 -19.76 -9.48 -3.54
C ALA A 66 -18.46 -9.06 -2.83
N VAL A 67 -17.32 -9.53 -3.33
CA VAL A 67 -15.98 -9.26 -2.81
C VAL A 67 -15.43 -8.01 -3.48
N LEU A 68 -15.26 -6.94 -2.70
CA LEU A 68 -14.85 -5.61 -3.16
C LEU A 68 -13.34 -5.39 -3.00
N GLY A 69 -12.71 -6.13 -2.08
CA GLY A 69 -11.26 -6.14 -1.88
C GLY A 69 -10.83 -7.11 -0.78
N ALA A 70 -9.55 -7.47 -0.79
CA ALA A 70 -8.91 -8.27 0.26
C ALA A 70 -7.62 -7.57 0.70
N TYR A 71 -7.45 -7.40 2.00
CA TYR A 71 -6.42 -6.57 2.60
C TYR A 71 -5.75 -7.34 3.74
N SER A 72 -4.41 -7.30 3.81
CA SER A 72 -3.67 -7.87 4.94
C SER A 72 -3.87 -7.07 6.25
N LEU A 73 -4.43 -5.86 6.15
CA LEU A 73 -4.53 -4.92 7.25
C LEU A 73 -5.93 -4.34 7.37
N LEU A 74 -6.40 -4.22 8.61
CA LEU A 74 -7.72 -3.68 8.92
C LEU A 74 -7.86 -2.22 8.48
N THR A 75 -6.85 -1.38 8.66
CA THR A 75 -6.92 0.04 8.30
C THR A 75 -7.18 0.26 6.82
N ASN A 76 -6.54 -0.52 5.93
CA ASN A 76 -6.74 -0.41 4.48
C ASN A 76 -8.15 -0.91 4.10
N ALA A 77 -8.62 -1.97 4.75
CA ALA A 77 -9.99 -2.44 4.58
C ALA A 77 -11.00 -1.37 5.04
N MET A 78 -10.76 -0.70 6.17
CA MET A 78 -11.60 0.38 6.72
C MET A 78 -11.62 1.61 5.81
N GLN A 79 -10.47 2.05 5.30
CA GLN A 79 -10.40 3.15 4.34
C GLN A 79 -11.21 2.83 3.08
N LYS A 80 -11.08 1.59 2.55
CA LYS A 80 -11.87 1.17 1.39
C LYS A 80 -13.36 1.10 1.74
N LEU A 81 -13.71 0.57 2.91
CA LEU A 81 -15.08 0.48 3.38
C LEU A 81 -15.72 1.88 3.48
N GLU A 82 -15.03 2.85 4.08
CA GLU A 82 -15.46 4.25 4.17
C GLU A 82 -15.59 4.92 2.79
N GLN A 83 -14.65 4.65 1.88
CA GLN A 83 -14.71 5.16 0.50
C GLN A 83 -15.99 4.69 -0.22
N ILE A 84 -16.35 3.41 -0.06
CA ILE A 84 -17.55 2.85 -0.71
C ILE A 84 -18.81 3.29 0.02
N GLY A 85 -18.80 3.24 1.35
CA GLY A 85 -19.88 3.68 2.21
C GLY A 85 -20.99 2.65 2.47
N PRO A 86 -21.88 2.95 3.43
CA PRO A 86 -22.94 2.04 3.90
C PRO A 86 -24.08 1.84 2.89
N SER A 87 -24.27 2.76 1.94
CA SER A 87 -25.36 2.69 0.94
C SER A 87 -25.32 1.42 0.07
N TYR A 88 -24.16 0.79 -0.02
CA TYR A 88 -23.95 -0.47 -0.76
C TYR A 88 -23.97 -1.70 0.15
N GLN A 89 -24.49 -1.59 1.37
CA GLN A 89 -24.53 -2.67 2.38
C GLN A 89 -23.14 -3.30 2.58
N THR A 90 -22.10 -2.47 2.65
CA THR A 90 -20.73 -2.95 2.78
C THR A 90 -20.38 -3.28 4.21
N PHE A 91 -19.44 -4.21 4.39
CA PHE A 91 -18.96 -4.62 5.70
C PHE A 91 -17.58 -5.25 5.58
N ILE A 92 -16.91 -5.49 6.72
CA ILE A 92 -15.64 -6.21 6.78
C ILE A 92 -15.82 -7.54 7.50
N THR A 93 -15.24 -8.59 6.95
CA THR A 93 -15.03 -9.88 7.61
C THR A 93 -13.54 -10.18 7.71
N ARG A 94 -13.14 -10.90 8.76
CA ARG A 94 -11.77 -11.33 8.99
C ARG A 94 -11.69 -12.84 8.78
N THR A 95 -10.76 -13.29 7.96
CA THR A 95 -10.37 -14.70 7.85
C THR A 95 -8.87 -14.83 8.15
N SER A 96 -8.35 -16.06 8.10
CA SER A 96 -6.91 -16.31 8.08
C SER A 96 -6.50 -16.89 6.72
N ASN A 97 -5.29 -16.56 6.26
CA ASN A 97 -4.69 -17.22 5.11
C ASN A 97 -4.08 -18.59 5.49
N GLN A 98 -3.49 -19.31 4.54
CA GLN A 98 -2.84 -20.60 4.80
C GLN A 98 -1.67 -20.52 5.80
N ALA A 99 -1.05 -19.34 5.95
CA ALA A 99 0.01 -19.07 6.91
C ALA A 99 -0.52 -18.63 8.29
N GLY A 100 -1.84 -18.65 8.50
CA GLY A 100 -2.47 -18.22 9.75
C GLY A 100 -2.50 -16.71 9.96
N GLN A 101 -2.09 -15.91 8.98
CA GLN A 101 -2.12 -14.45 9.07
C GLN A 101 -3.53 -13.92 8.79
N PRO A 102 -3.98 -12.87 9.51
CA PRO A 102 -5.29 -12.29 9.30
C PRO A 102 -5.40 -11.66 7.90
N LEU A 103 -6.55 -11.87 7.26
CA LEU A 103 -6.93 -11.28 5.99
C LEU A 103 -8.31 -10.65 6.14
N TYR A 104 -8.44 -9.38 5.78
CA TYR A 104 -9.67 -8.61 5.91
C TYR A 104 -10.30 -8.46 4.53
N PHE A 105 -11.53 -8.92 4.39
CA PHE A 105 -12.29 -8.78 3.15
C PHE A 105 -13.31 -7.66 3.31
N VAL A 106 -13.32 -6.73 2.37
CA VAL A 106 -14.40 -5.75 2.23
C VAL A 106 -15.43 -6.36 1.29
N LEU A 107 -16.63 -6.58 1.81
CA LEU A 107 -17.73 -7.28 1.14
C LEU A 107 -18.95 -6.38 1.00
N SER A 108 -19.90 -6.75 0.13
CA SER A 108 -21.26 -6.20 0.09
C SER A 108 -22.29 -7.32 0.30
N ALA A 109 -23.27 -7.06 1.16
CA ALA A 109 -24.41 -7.93 1.45
C ALA A 109 -25.58 -7.78 0.47
N ARG A 110 -25.42 -6.94 -0.57
CA ARG A 110 -26.43 -6.84 -1.63
C ARG A 110 -26.68 -8.21 -2.25
N TYR A 111 -27.93 -8.47 -2.62
CA TYR A 111 -28.32 -9.73 -3.25
C TYR A 111 -27.52 -9.99 -4.52
N VAL A 112 -26.81 -11.12 -4.55
CA VAL A 112 -26.05 -11.59 -5.71
C VAL A 112 -26.75 -12.84 -6.26
N PRO A 113 -27.40 -12.77 -7.43
CA PRO A 113 -28.20 -13.88 -7.94
C PRO A 113 -27.35 -15.09 -8.34
N GLU A 114 -27.93 -16.28 -8.21
CA GLU A 114 -27.28 -17.52 -8.64
C GLU A 114 -27.12 -17.58 -10.16
N ASN A 115 -28.07 -17.01 -10.91
CA ASN A 115 -27.99 -16.93 -12.37
C ASN A 115 -26.74 -16.14 -12.81
N ARG A 116 -25.88 -16.76 -13.62
CA ARG A 116 -24.57 -16.22 -14.01
C ARG A 116 -24.65 -14.89 -14.76
N GLU A 117 -25.63 -14.71 -15.65
CA GLU A 117 -25.74 -13.48 -16.45
C GLU A 117 -26.22 -12.32 -15.59
N GLN A 118 -27.27 -12.55 -14.79
CA GLN A 118 -27.78 -11.57 -13.85
C GLN A 118 -26.71 -11.21 -12.82
N ARG A 119 -25.95 -12.20 -12.34
CA ARG A 119 -24.82 -12.00 -11.42
C ARG A 119 -23.79 -11.06 -12.01
N ARG A 120 -23.37 -11.30 -13.25
CA ARG A 120 -22.37 -10.46 -13.92
C ARG A 120 -22.87 -9.01 -14.03
N LYS A 121 -24.15 -8.82 -14.32
CA LYS A 121 -24.78 -7.49 -14.39
C LYS A 121 -24.75 -6.79 -13.03
N GLU A 122 -25.24 -7.44 -11.97
CA GLU A 122 -25.26 -6.87 -10.62
C GLU A 122 -23.86 -6.53 -10.09
N LEU A 123 -22.87 -7.39 -10.35
CA LEU A 123 -21.48 -7.13 -9.95
C LEU A 123 -20.86 -5.97 -10.74
N ALA A 124 -21.16 -5.84 -12.04
CA ALA A 124 -20.69 -4.71 -12.85
C ALA A 124 -21.34 -3.39 -12.41
N ASP A 125 -22.64 -3.40 -12.14
CA ASP A 125 -23.37 -2.23 -11.64
C ASP A 125 -22.82 -1.80 -10.26
N LEU A 126 -22.52 -2.76 -9.37
CA LEU A 126 -21.88 -2.50 -8.09
C LEU A 126 -20.45 -1.96 -8.25
N GLN A 127 -19.66 -2.56 -9.15
CA GLN A 127 -18.29 -2.11 -9.44
C GLN A 127 -18.27 -0.66 -9.92
N GLN A 128 -19.18 -0.31 -10.83
CA GLN A 128 -19.31 1.05 -11.36
C GLN A 128 -19.80 2.03 -10.29
N ALA A 129 -20.83 1.67 -9.52
CA ALA A 129 -21.40 2.55 -8.50
C ALA A 129 -20.45 2.81 -7.31
N ALA A 130 -19.62 1.83 -6.96
CA ALA A 130 -18.62 1.93 -5.89
C ALA A 130 -17.23 2.41 -6.36
N GLU A 131 -17.09 2.79 -7.64
CA GLU A 131 -15.84 3.26 -8.25
C GLU A 131 -14.65 2.31 -7.97
N ILE A 132 -14.88 1.00 -8.12
CA ILE A 132 -13.87 -0.03 -7.84
C ILE A 132 -13.04 -0.30 -9.10
N SER A 133 -11.78 0.12 -9.06
CA SER A 133 -10.74 -0.21 -10.05
C SER A 133 -10.28 -1.67 -9.87
N GLY A 134 -11.11 -2.65 -10.19
CA GLY A 134 -10.78 -4.06 -10.05
C GLY A 134 -11.96 -4.99 -10.32
N SER A 135 -11.69 -6.27 -10.59
CA SER A 135 -12.74 -7.27 -10.78
C SER A 135 -13.46 -7.56 -9.45
N VAL A 136 -14.77 -7.33 -9.42
CA VAL A 136 -15.62 -7.74 -8.30
C VAL A 136 -16.02 -9.21 -8.50
N LEU A 137 -15.84 -10.02 -7.47
CA LEU A 137 -16.15 -11.46 -7.51
C LEU A 137 -17.29 -11.79 -6.56
N ALA A 138 -18.10 -12.80 -6.89
CA ALA A 138 -19.03 -13.39 -5.92
C ALA A 138 -18.34 -14.55 -5.20
N SER A 139 -18.46 -14.61 -3.87
CA SER A 139 -18.02 -15.76 -3.08
C SER A 139 -19.09 -16.18 -2.08
N ALA A 140 -19.18 -17.48 -1.86
CA ALA A 140 -20.11 -18.09 -0.93
C ALA A 140 -19.74 -17.73 0.52
N ALA A 141 -20.76 -17.55 1.37
CA ALA A 141 -20.61 -17.20 2.78
C ALA A 141 -19.73 -18.18 3.54
N SER A 142 -19.80 -19.48 3.20
CA SER A 142 -18.97 -20.54 3.79
C SER A 142 -17.48 -20.26 3.77
N ARG A 143 -16.97 -19.49 2.78
CA ARG A 143 -15.56 -19.11 2.69
C ARG A 143 -15.12 -18.11 3.78
N PHE A 144 -16.08 -17.37 4.33
CA PHE A 144 -15.83 -16.27 5.27
C PHE A 144 -16.28 -16.60 6.70
N LYS A 145 -16.84 -17.79 6.93
CA LYS A 145 -17.25 -18.21 8.26
C LYS A 145 -16.02 -18.51 9.12
N LEU A 146 -16.10 -18.10 10.38
CA LEU A 146 -15.14 -18.49 11.42
C LEU A 146 -15.81 -19.48 12.36
N ASP A 147 -15.16 -20.63 12.60
CA ASP A 147 -15.63 -21.66 13.52
C ASP A 147 -15.64 -21.19 14.99
N ASP A 148 -14.78 -20.22 15.33
CA ASP A 148 -14.66 -19.68 16.67
C ASP A 148 -14.56 -18.15 16.66
N LEU A 149 -15.56 -17.47 17.22
CA LEU A 149 -15.57 -16.01 17.32
C LEU A 149 -14.56 -15.48 18.36
N THR A 150 -14.00 -16.33 19.22
CA THR A 150 -12.95 -15.91 20.18
C THR A 150 -11.64 -15.58 19.49
N THR A 151 -11.40 -16.04 18.25
CA THR A 151 -10.23 -15.62 17.45
C THR A 151 -10.33 -14.18 16.91
N LEU A 152 -11.50 -13.55 17.02
CA LEU A 152 -11.64 -12.11 16.79
C LEU A 152 -11.13 -11.26 17.95
N GLU A 153 -10.96 -11.83 19.15
CA GLU A 153 -10.21 -11.15 20.20
C GLU A 153 -8.80 -10.99 19.67
N THR A 154 -8.43 -9.73 19.40
CA THR A 154 -7.10 -9.31 18.95
C THR A 154 -6.09 -10.15 19.71
N PRO A 155 -5.26 -10.98 19.03
CA PRO A 155 -4.30 -11.81 19.73
C PRO A 155 -3.53 -10.88 20.66
N ALA A 156 -3.74 -11.05 21.97
CA ALA A 156 -3.05 -10.30 22.99
C ALA A 156 -1.58 -10.45 22.63
N SER A 157 -0.98 -9.36 22.14
CA SER A 157 0.34 -9.37 21.54
C SER A 157 1.31 -9.98 22.54
N ALA A 158 1.61 -11.27 22.44
CA ALA A 158 2.65 -11.89 23.26
C ALA A 158 3.99 -11.41 22.67
N GLY A 159 4.35 -10.17 23.05
CA GLY A 159 5.40 -9.34 22.46
C GLY A 159 5.24 -7.86 22.85
N HIS A 160 4.83 -7.58 24.10
CA HIS A 160 4.69 -6.21 24.63
C HIS A 160 6.06 -5.58 24.94
N SER A 161 6.82 -5.25 23.90
CA SER A 161 7.96 -4.33 24.05
C SER A 161 8.14 -3.32 22.92
N SER A 162 7.14 -3.05 22.07
CA SER A 162 7.36 -2.15 20.90
C SER A 162 6.24 -1.15 20.57
N GLN A 163 5.14 -1.08 21.33
CA GLN A 163 4.08 -0.11 21.03
C GLN A 163 4.42 1.33 21.48
N ALA A 164 5.18 1.47 22.58
CA ALA A 164 5.74 2.77 22.99
C ALA A 164 6.85 3.25 22.05
N ASP A 165 7.62 2.32 21.48
CA ASP A 165 8.80 2.61 20.65
C ASP A 165 8.47 3.23 19.28
N ASN A 166 7.20 3.23 18.87
CA ASN A 166 6.75 3.71 17.56
C ASN A 166 5.82 4.93 17.63
N ALA A 167 5.63 5.55 18.81
CA ALA A 167 4.76 6.72 18.94
C ALA A 167 5.18 7.89 18.03
N TRP A 168 6.49 8.06 17.84
CA TRP A 168 7.06 9.08 16.95
C TRP A 168 6.75 8.81 15.47
N LEU A 169 6.66 7.54 15.04
CA LEU A 169 6.28 7.19 13.67
C LEU A 169 4.85 7.60 13.38
N LEU A 170 3.93 7.19 14.25
CA LEU A 170 2.49 7.51 14.14
C LEU A 170 2.26 9.02 14.14
N LYS A 171 2.88 9.74 15.08
CA LYS A 171 2.79 11.19 15.16
C LYS A 171 3.29 11.88 13.89
N GLY A 172 4.43 11.46 13.35
CA GLY A 172 4.93 12.01 12.09
C GLY A 172 3.99 11.74 10.91
N TRP A 173 3.36 10.56 10.87
CA TRP A 173 2.33 10.26 9.88
C TRP A 173 1.06 11.10 10.00
N GLU A 174 0.57 11.34 11.22
CA GLU A 174 -0.55 12.27 11.47
C GLU A 174 -0.23 13.69 10.99
N GLN A 175 1.03 14.13 11.16
CA GLN A 175 1.48 15.44 10.69
C GLN A 175 1.53 15.51 9.15
N ILE A 176 1.92 14.43 8.47
CA ILE A 176 1.80 14.34 6.99
C ILE A 176 0.34 14.49 6.53
N ASP A 177 -0.62 13.88 7.23
CA ASP A 177 -2.05 14.02 6.90
C ASP A 177 -2.57 15.45 7.05
N GLN A 178 -2.00 16.17 8.01
CA GLN A 178 -2.31 17.58 8.25
C GLN A 178 -1.50 18.53 7.35
N PHE A 179 -0.75 18.00 6.37
CA PHE A 179 0.16 18.74 5.50
C PHE A 179 1.31 19.46 6.24
N ASN A 180 1.55 19.09 7.51
CA ASN A 180 2.61 19.63 8.36
C ASN A 180 3.92 18.85 8.14
N THR A 181 4.43 18.89 6.92
CA THR A 181 5.53 18.01 6.48
C THR A 181 6.82 18.22 7.26
N ASP A 182 7.19 19.46 7.53
CA ASP A 182 8.46 19.76 8.23
C ASP A 182 8.43 19.26 9.68
N GLU A 183 7.28 19.37 10.33
CA GLU A 183 7.08 18.85 11.68
C GLU A 183 7.10 17.31 11.69
N ALA A 184 6.58 16.67 10.65
CA ALA A 184 6.70 15.21 10.47
C ALA A 184 8.16 14.76 10.36
N LEU A 185 8.95 15.43 9.51
CA LEU A 185 10.38 15.13 9.36
C LEU A 185 11.13 15.34 10.68
N ARG A 186 10.83 16.41 11.42
CA ARG A 186 11.41 16.68 12.75
C ARG A 186 11.05 15.58 13.75
N THR A 187 9.78 15.18 13.81
CA THR A 187 9.31 14.11 14.69
C THR A 187 9.99 12.79 14.37
N TRP A 188 10.14 12.45 13.08
CA TRP A 188 10.86 11.26 12.66
C TRP A 188 12.35 11.32 12.99
N GLN A 189 13.00 12.46 12.77
CA GLN A 189 14.41 12.63 13.11
C GLN A 189 14.66 12.50 14.62
N GLN A 190 13.79 13.05 15.46
CA GLN A 190 13.84 12.86 16.92
C GLN A 190 13.71 11.38 17.30
N GLY A 191 12.79 10.67 16.66
CA GLY A 191 12.63 9.22 16.82
C GLY A 191 13.91 8.46 16.51
N ILE A 192 14.52 8.71 15.34
CA ILE A 192 15.79 8.08 14.93
C ILE A 192 16.91 8.38 15.93
N ASN A 193 17.00 9.62 16.40
CA ASN A 193 18.03 10.02 17.38
C ASN A 193 17.92 9.24 18.69
N ALA A 194 16.71 8.78 19.05
CA ALA A 194 16.44 7.98 20.25
C ALA A 194 16.55 6.46 20.03
N LEU A 195 16.68 5.98 18.79
CA LEU A 195 16.80 4.54 18.51
C LEU A 195 18.14 3.97 19.02
N ASP A 196 18.11 2.69 19.41
CA ASP A 196 19.32 1.91 19.68
C ASP A 196 20.18 1.77 18.40
N ASP A 197 21.48 2.03 18.51
CA ASP A 197 22.44 1.95 17.40
C ASP A 197 22.63 0.51 16.88
N HIS A 198 22.30 -0.50 17.70
CA HIS A 198 22.35 -1.90 17.33
C HIS A 198 21.14 -2.37 16.52
N ARG A 199 20.05 -1.60 16.51
CA ARG A 199 18.89 -1.89 15.66
C ARG A 199 19.28 -1.66 14.21
N LEU A 200 18.80 -2.50 13.30
CA LEU A 200 18.95 -2.28 11.87
C LEU A 200 17.66 -1.71 11.29
N LEU A 201 17.81 -0.76 10.37
CA LEU A 201 16.73 -0.18 9.57
C LEU A 201 16.85 -0.67 8.13
N ALA A 202 15.74 -0.79 7.40
CA ALA A 202 15.80 -1.09 5.98
C ALA A 202 15.76 0.20 5.14
N SER A 203 16.77 0.42 4.30
CA SER A 203 16.81 1.51 3.33
C SER A 203 16.02 1.16 2.07
N LEU A 204 15.00 1.97 1.78
CA LEU A 204 14.07 1.78 0.66
C LEU A 204 14.35 2.72 -0.52
N GLY A 205 15.22 3.71 -0.32
CA GLY A 205 15.68 4.63 -1.35
C GLY A 205 16.22 5.94 -0.79
N VAL A 206 16.94 6.66 -1.64
CA VAL A 206 17.50 7.99 -1.35
C VAL A 206 17.04 8.96 -2.43
N PHE A 207 16.60 10.14 -2.02
CA PHE A 207 16.01 11.15 -2.88
C PHE A 207 16.64 12.51 -2.63
N SER A 208 16.84 13.31 -3.69
CA SER A 208 17.28 14.71 -3.57
C SER A 208 16.15 15.67 -3.22
N LYS A 209 14.90 15.29 -3.52
CA LYS A 209 13.69 16.09 -3.33
C LYS A 209 12.77 15.49 -2.27
N GLN A 210 12.25 16.34 -1.39
CA GLN A 210 11.35 15.95 -0.31
C GLN A 210 10.05 15.38 -0.87
N GLU A 211 9.50 15.98 -1.93
CA GLU A 211 8.22 15.60 -2.55
C GLU A 211 8.27 14.18 -3.12
N ASN A 212 9.42 13.79 -3.66
CA ASN A 212 9.64 12.45 -4.20
C ASN A 212 9.73 11.42 -3.08
N ALA A 213 10.44 11.74 -1.99
CA ALA A 213 10.46 10.90 -0.80
C ALA A 213 9.05 10.75 -0.18
N LEU A 214 8.28 11.84 -0.11
CA LEU A 214 6.89 11.85 0.37
C LEU A 214 5.98 10.98 -0.49
N THR A 215 6.06 11.15 -1.81
CA THR A 215 5.31 10.32 -2.76
C THR A 215 5.65 8.85 -2.55
N LYS A 216 6.94 8.53 -2.35
CA LYS A 216 7.37 7.16 -2.11
C LYS A 216 6.84 6.59 -0.81
N ILE A 217 6.93 7.30 0.33
CA ILE A 217 6.38 6.77 1.59
C ILE A 217 4.86 6.60 1.53
N LYS A 218 4.14 7.49 0.84
CA LYS A 218 2.68 7.39 0.65
C LYS A 218 2.31 6.18 -0.22
N GLN A 219 3.12 5.89 -1.24
CA GLN A 219 2.97 4.70 -2.08
C GLN A 219 3.22 3.42 -1.29
N ILE A 220 4.25 3.39 -0.43
CA ILE A 220 4.60 2.20 0.35
C ILE A 220 3.61 1.97 1.50
N GLY A 221 3.11 3.04 2.11
CA GLY A 221 2.13 2.99 3.19
C GLY A 221 2.73 2.89 4.60
N ARG A 222 1.91 3.24 5.60
CA ARG A 222 2.30 3.32 7.03
C ARG A 222 2.61 1.96 7.64
N GLU A 223 2.05 0.92 7.05
CA GLU A 223 2.15 -0.45 7.51
C GLU A 223 3.55 -1.01 7.47
N GLN A 224 4.36 -0.53 6.53
CA GLN A 224 5.76 -0.89 6.43
C GLN A 224 6.61 -0.05 7.38
N GLN A 225 5.98 0.68 8.31
CA GLN A 225 6.61 1.58 9.29
C GLN A 225 7.63 2.51 8.64
N VAL A 226 7.30 3.02 7.46
CA VAL A 226 8.22 3.87 6.70
C VAL A 226 8.19 5.30 7.18
N PHE A 227 9.33 5.95 7.10
CA PHE A 227 9.55 7.33 7.47
C PHE A 227 10.68 7.91 6.62
N ILE A 228 10.89 9.22 6.73
CA ILE A 228 11.98 9.92 6.05
C ILE A 228 13.01 10.36 7.08
N ALA A 229 14.27 10.02 6.84
CA ALA A 229 15.43 10.52 7.56
C ALA A 229 16.15 11.58 6.72
N LEU A 230 16.60 12.67 7.34
CA LEU A 230 17.30 13.74 6.64
C LEU A 230 18.80 13.64 6.90
N ARG A 231 19.60 13.65 5.84
CA ARG A 231 21.07 13.76 5.95
C ARG A 231 21.57 14.97 5.19
N GLN A 232 22.39 15.78 5.83
CA GLN A 232 23.06 16.91 5.19
C GLN A 232 24.56 16.62 5.10
N ARG A 233 25.02 16.30 3.89
CA ARG A 233 26.45 16.27 3.53
C ARG A 233 26.62 17.07 2.25
N GLY A 234 26.65 18.40 2.40
CA GLY A 234 26.53 19.34 1.28
C GLY A 234 25.07 19.65 0.98
N LYS A 235 24.46 18.91 0.05
CA LYS A 235 23.01 18.99 -0.23
C LYS A 235 22.22 18.10 0.74
N ALA A 236 20.99 18.50 1.03
CA ALA A 236 20.04 17.67 1.79
C ALA A 236 19.65 16.44 0.96
N LEU A 237 19.72 15.26 1.57
CA LEU A 237 19.24 14.00 1.03
C LEU A 237 18.16 13.42 1.94
N TYR A 238 17.08 12.95 1.32
CA TYR A 238 15.93 12.36 1.99
C TYR A 238 15.98 10.85 1.82
N TYR A 239 16.28 10.15 2.92
CA TYR A 239 16.34 8.70 2.96
C TYR A 239 14.97 8.16 3.36
N VAL A 240 14.37 7.32 2.53
CA VAL A 240 13.15 6.60 2.89
C VAL A 240 13.56 5.29 3.56
N LEU A 241 13.25 5.16 4.84
CA LEU A 241 13.64 4.03 5.68
C LEU A 241 12.39 3.31 6.21
N SER A 242 12.52 2.04 6.57
CA SER A 242 11.52 1.29 7.35
C SER A 242 12.05 1.00 8.75
N ALA A 243 11.21 1.21 9.75
CA ALA A 243 11.49 0.87 11.14
C ALA A 243 11.16 -0.59 11.47
N LEU A 244 10.66 -1.39 10.53
CA LEU A 244 10.36 -2.80 10.81
C LEU A 244 11.63 -3.51 11.33
N PRO A 245 11.51 -4.42 12.32
CA PRO A 245 12.65 -5.11 12.87
C PRO A 245 13.42 -5.87 11.79
N VAL A 246 14.70 -5.51 11.59
CA VAL A 246 15.60 -6.21 10.68
C VAL A 246 16.54 -7.10 11.50
N PRO A 247 16.46 -8.45 11.38
CA PRO A 247 17.29 -9.36 12.17
C PRO A 247 18.80 -9.14 11.98
N ALA A 248 19.56 -9.37 13.04
CA ALA A 248 21.02 -9.37 12.98
C ALA A 248 21.56 -10.60 12.21
N ASP A 249 20.87 -11.75 12.29
CA ASP A 249 21.21 -12.94 11.52
C ASP A 249 21.07 -12.68 10.00
N VAL A 250 22.05 -13.10 9.21
CA VAL A 250 22.14 -12.77 7.77
C VAL A 250 21.00 -13.41 6.98
N GLN A 251 20.63 -14.67 7.26
CA GLN A 251 19.61 -15.37 6.51
C GLN A 251 18.22 -14.83 6.86
N ALA A 252 17.92 -14.67 8.16
CA ALA A 252 16.67 -14.09 8.62
C ALA A 252 16.51 -12.64 8.12
N ARG A 253 17.62 -11.88 8.06
CA ARG A 253 17.65 -10.53 7.47
C ARG A 253 17.27 -10.54 6.00
N GLN A 254 17.85 -11.43 5.20
CA GLN A 254 17.54 -11.52 3.78
C GLN A 254 16.07 -11.86 3.54
N THR A 255 15.50 -12.78 4.33
CA THR A 255 14.06 -13.08 4.29
C THR A 255 13.21 -11.87 4.63
N ALA A 256 13.49 -11.20 5.76
CA ALA A 256 12.75 -10.00 6.18
C ALA A 256 12.83 -8.86 5.13
N LEU A 257 14.01 -8.63 4.55
CA LEU A 257 14.18 -7.64 3.48
C LEU A 257 13.48 -8.05 2.18
N ALA A 258 13.42 -9.34 1.84
CA ALA A 258 12.70 -9.81 0.66
C ALA A 258 11.18 -9.63 0.81
N GLU A 259 10.64 -9.91 1.99
CA GLU A 259 9.23 -9.67 2.31
C GLU A 259 8.87 -8.19 2.25
N LEU A 260 9.69 -7.33 2.88
CA LEU A 260 9.53 -5.88 2.82
C LEU A 260 9.63 -5.35 1.38
N LYS A 261 10.57 -5.87 0.60
CA LYS A 261 10.74 -5.51 -0.82
C LYS A 261 9.47 -5.83 -1.62
N GLN A 262 8.89 -7.01 -1.40
CA GLN A 262 7.65 -7.43 -2.05
C GLN A 262 6.47 -6.53 -1.61
N ALA A 263 6.35 -6.25 -0.31
CA ALA A 263 5.28 -5.43 0.24
C ALA A 263 5.37 -3.96 -0.22
N ALA A 264 6.57 -3.42 -0.34
CA ALA A 264 6.82 -2.05 -0.79
C ALA A 264 6.87 -1.88 -2.32
N HIS A 265 6.66 -2.97 -3.08
CA HIS A 265 6.79 -3.00 -4.53
C HIS A 265 8.13 -2.41 -5.04
N ILE A 266 9.23 -2.76 -4.38
CA ILE A 266 10.57 -2.31 -4.74
C ILE A 266 11.26 -3.41 -5.56
N SER A 267 11.87 -3.06 -6.70
CA SER A 267 12.62 -4.00 -7.54
C SER A 267 14.11 -4.05 -7.18
N SER A 268 14.66 -2.99 -6.57
CA SER A 268 16.06 -2.89 -6.17
C SER A 268 16.39 -3.74 -4.94
N LYS A 269 17.69 -3.92 -4.67
CA LYS A 269 18.17 -4.56 -3.43
C LYS A 269 17.96 -3.59 -2.28
N LEU A 270 17.35 -4.06 -1.20
CA LEU A 270 17.25 -3.30 0.05
C LEU A 270 18.53 -3.46 0.86
N LEU A 271 18.91 -2.42 1.58
CA LEU A 271 20.05 -2.44 2.49
C LEU A 271 19.58 -2.38 3.93
N ALA A 272 20.27 -3.09 4.81
CA ALA A 272 20.15 -2.90 6.24
C ALA A 272 21.19 -1.87 6.68
N VAL A 273 20.75 -0.78 7.29
CA VAL A 273 21.58 0.36 7.70
C VAL A 273 21.44 0.61 9.20
N SER A 274 22.49 1.15 9.83
CA SER A 274 22.44 1.49 11.26
C SER A 274 21.77 2.87 11.43
N PRO A 275 20.89 3.05 12.44
CA PRO A 275 20.36 4.35 12.83
C PRO A 275 21.46 5.38 13.12
N ALA A 276 22.61 4.94 13.64
CA ALA A 276 23.75 5.80 13.97
C ALA A 276 24.19 6.67 12.78
N ASP A 277 24.10 6.15 11.54
CA ASP A 277 24.47 6.87 10.32
C ASP A 277 23.54 8.06 9.99
N PHE A 278 22.35 8.07 10.59
CA PHE A 278 21.28 9.04 10.41
C PHE A 278 21.02 9.87 11.65
N LYS A 279 21.67 9.59 12.78
CA LYS A 279 21.53 10.41 13.97
C LYS A 279 22.11 11.79 13.70
N ASN A 280 21.29 12.81 13.93
CA ASN A 280 21.68 14.20 13.80
C ASN A 280 21.01 14.99 14.93
N PRO A 281 21.70 15.17 16.06
CA PRO A 281 21.15 15.91 17.19
C PRO A 281 20.93 17.39 16.86
N ASP A 282 21.74 17.96 15.97
CA ASP A 282 21.79 19.39 15.68
C ASP A 282 20.65 19.86 14.75
N ILE A 283 19.98 18.93 14.05
CA ILE A 283 18.81 19.25 13.20
C ILE A 283 17.65 19.87 14.00
N GLN A 284 17.63 19.75 15.33
CA GLN A 284 16.60 20.36 16.16
C GLN A 284 16.61 21.90 16.08
N ASP A 285 17.79 22.51 15.98
CA ASP A 285 17.94 23.97 16.01
C ASP A 285 17.93 24.59 14.61
N HIS A 286 18.37 23.83 13.62
CA HIS A 286 18.48 24.27 12.23
C HIS A 286 17.99 23.17 11.30
N PHE A 287 16.68 22.92 11.29
CA PHE A 287 16.09 22.37 10.08
C PHE A 287 16.52 23.32 8.96
N PRO A 288 17.12 22.82 7.86
CA PRO A 288 17.48 23.71 6.77
C PRO A 288 16.18 24.44 6.46
N GLU A 289 16.19 25.78 6.44
CA GLU A 289 15.09 26.49 5.84
C GLU A 289 15.01 25.89 4.44
N ILE A 290 14.08 24.96 4.27
CA ILE A 290 13.77 24.38 2.99
C ILE A 290 13.32 25.63 2.28
N ILE A 291 14.20 26.17 1.46
CA ILE A 291 13.89 27.30 0.62
C ILE A 291 12.83 26.70 -0.28
N PHE A 292 11.58 26.77 0.18
CA PHE A 292 10.42 26.83 -0.64
C PHE A 292 10.76 28.01 -1.51
N THR A 293 11.40 27.74 -2.64
CA THR A 293 11.27 28.54 -3.82
C THR A 293 9.79 28.45 -4.13
N SER A 294 9.00 29.20 -3.36
CA SER A 294 7.63 29.56 -3.64
C SER A 294 7.69 29.88 -5.11
N PRO A 295 7.00 29.10 -5.98
CA PRO A 295 7.17 29.21 -7.40
C PRO A 295 6.91 30.67 -7.71
N ALA A 296 8.00 31.41 -7.94
CA ALA A 296 7.90 32.81 -8.29
C ALA A 296 7.00 32.75 -9.50
N LYS A 297 5.87 33.44 -9.41
CA LYS A 297 4.84 33.51 -10.43
C LYS A 297 5.49 34.10 -11.66
N ALA A 298 6.24 33.26 -12.38
CA ALA A 298 6.82 33.52 -13.65
C ALA A 298 5.59 33.57 -14.53
N ALA A 299 5.14 34.80 -14.80
CA ALA A 299 4.37 35.11 -15.97
C ALA A 299 5.27 34.79 -17.18
N HIS A 300 5.54 33.51 -17.41
CA HIS A 300 5.98 32.99 -18.68
C HIS A 300 4.73 32.51 -19.36
N ALA A 301 4.39 33.23 -20.43
CA ALA A 301 3.47 32.77 -21.45
C ALA A 301 3.74 31.30 -21.78
N PRO A 302 2.72 30.53 -22.20
CA PRO A 302 2.92 29.13 -22.60
C PRO A 302 3.90 29.10 -23.78
N ALA A 303 5.16 28.80 -23.47
CA ALA A 303 6.13 28.40 -24.48
C ALA A 303 5.68 27.01 -24.93
N SER A 304 5.41 26.90 -26.23
CA SER A 304 5.13 25.62 -26.89
C SER A 304 6.15 24.56 -26.43
N PRO A 305 5.72 23.33 -26.14
CA PRO A 305 6.64 22.26 -25.73
C PRO A 305 7.62 21.99 -26.88
N THR A 306 8.85 22.48 -26.74
CA THR A 306 9.98 22.07 -27.58
C THR A 306 10.33 20.63 -27.23
N ALA A 307 10.39 19.79 -28.26
CA ALA A 307 10.33 18.32 -28.20
C ALA A 307 11.54 17.58 -27.60
N ASP A 308 12.42 18.24 -26.83
CA ASP A 308 13.71 17.65 -26.39
C ASP A 308 14.04 17.87 -24.89
N SER A 309 13.06 18.09 -24.02
CA SER A 309 13.35 18.20 -22.59
C SER A 309 13.68 16.83 -21.99
N THR A 310 14.97 16.54 -21.84
CA THR A 310 15.45 15.35 -21.13
C THR A 310 15.03 15.43 -19.65
N PRO A 311 14.48 14.36 -19.03
CA PRO A 311 14.07 14.40 -17.63
C PRO A 311 15.27 14.68 -16.72
N LEU A 312 15.04 15.38 -15.61
CA LEU A 312 16.08 15.62 -14.60
C LEU A 312 16.26 14.38 -13.73
N ILE A 313 17.50 14.12 -13.31
CA ILE A 313 17.82 12.99 -12.44
C ILE A 313 17.36 13.29 -11.02
N ASN A 314 16.39 12.54 -10.52
CA ASN A 314 15.86 12.67 -9.16
C ASN A 314 16.11 11.42 -8.30
N ARG A 315 16.60 10.33 -8.89
CA ARG A 315 16.82 9.06 -8.20
C ARG A 315 17.94 8.24 -8.83
N PHE A 316 18.67 7.51 -7.98
CA PHE A 316 19.61 6.47 -8.39
C PHE A 316 19.13 5.10 -7.89
N GLU A 317 19.22 4.09 -8.74
CA GLU A 317 19.04 2.69 -8.37
C GLU A 317 20.34 1.94 -8.72
N VAL A 318 21.11 1.54 -7.71
CA VAL A 318 22.37 0.82 -7.91
C VAL A 318 22.16 -0.66 -7.60
N THR A 319 22.67 -1.52 -8.48
CA THR A 319 22.60 -2.98 -8.34
C THR A 319 23.93 -3.62 -8.71
N GLY A 320 24.16 -4.84 -8.22
CA GLY A 320 25.35 -5.63 -8.54
C GLY A 320 26.62 -5.28 -7.76
N ASN A 321 26.61 -4.17 -7.02
CA ASN A 321 27.67 -3.79 -6.09
C ASN A 321 27.74 -4.74 -4.88
N GLN A 322 28.93 -5.24 -4.58
CA GLN A 322 29.23 -6.07 -3.39
C GLN A 322 30.32 -5.42 -2.52
N GLN A 323 31.32 -4.79 -3.13
CA GLN A 323 32.46 -4.22 -2.42
C GLN A 323 32.19 -2.81 -1.86
N ILE A 324 31.48 -1.97 -2.62
CA ILE A 324 31.15 -0.60 -2.21
C ILE A 324 29.66 -0.51 -1.93
N SER A 325 29.29 0.06 -0.78
CA SER A 325 27.88 0.20 -0.41
C SER A 325 27.12 1.11 -1.38
N THR A 326 25.85 0.82 -1.63
CA THR A 326 25.00 1.67 -2.47
C THR A 326 24.92 3.09 -1.94
N ASP A 327 24.91 3.28 -0.62
CA ASP A 327 24.87 4.61 0.00
C ASP A 327 26.13 5.41 -0.27
N THR A 328 27.31 4.76 -0.25
CA THR A 328 28.58 5.40 -0.63
C THR A 328 28.54 5.84 -2.10
N ILE A 329 28.08 4.97 -2.99
CA ILE A 329 27.95 5.29 -4.42
C ILE A 329 26.99 6.47 -4.62
N ILE A 330 25.80 6.42 -4.03
CA ILE A 330 24.80 7.50 -4.14
C ILE A 330 25.34 8.81 -3.55
N MET A 331 26.08 8.74 -2.44
CA MET A 331 26.71 9.92 -1.85
C MET A 331 27.69 10.61 -2.81
N GLU A 332 28.51 9.84 -3.53
CA GLU A 332 29.43 10.39 -4.54
C GLU A 332 28.68 10.95 -5.75
N LEU A 333 27.52 10.37 -6.07
CA LEU A 333 26.70 10.81 -7.19
C LEU A 333 25.79 12.02 -6.86
N ARG A 334 25.89 12.59 -5.65
CA ARG A 334 24.98 13.67 -5.20
C ARG A 334 25.00 14.92 -6.08
N GLU A 335 26.10 15.19 -6.77
CA GLU A 335 26.24 16.36 -7.64
C GLU A 335 25.44 16.24 -8.93
N PHE A 336 25.10 14.99 -9.33
CA PHE A 336 24.34 14.70 -10.54
C PHE A 336 22.82 14.78 -10.36
N PHE A 337 22.31 14.92 -9.12
CA PHE A 337 20.89 15.21 -8.92
C PHE A 337 20.52 16.56 -9.54
N ASP A 338 19.33 16.63 -10.13
CA ASP A 338 18.81 17.77 -10.91
C ASP A 338 19.55 18.07 -12.21
N MET A 339 20.52 17.26 -12.61
CA MET A 339 21.10 17.33 -13.96
C MET A 339 20.20 16.62 -14.98
N PRO A 340 20.21 17.03 -16.27
CA PRO A 340 19.52 16.28 -17.32
C PRO A 340 20.04 14.84 -17.39
N ASN A 341 19.14 13.84 -17.50
CA ASN A 341 19.47 12.43 -17.74
C ASN A 341 19.92 12.21 -19.20
N SER A 342 20.95 12.95 -19.63
CA SER A 342 21.54 12.87 -20.97
C SER A 342 22.60 11.77 -21.04
N SER A 343 23.00 11.41 -22.26
CA SER A 343 24.11 10.49 -22.48
C SER A 343 25.42 11.02 -21.89
N GLU A 344 25.67 12.34 -21.93
CA GLU A 344 26.86 12.93 -21.32
C GLU A 344 26.84 12.79 -19.80
N THR A 345 25.73 13.14 -19.15
CA THR A 345 25.59 13.02 -17.69
C THR A 345 25.75 11.57 -17.24
N ARG A 346 25.15 10.61 -17.96
CA ARG A 346 25.34 9.17 -17.68
C ARG A 346 26.78 8.72 -17.84
N ASN A 347 27.52 9.26 -18.81
CA ASN A 347 28.94 8.95 -18.96
C ASN A 347 29.78 9.50 -17.80
N LEU A 348 29.48 10.71 -17.32
CA LEU A 348 30.13 11.26 -16.14
C LEU A 348 29.84 10.42 -14.89
N ILE A 349 28.58 10.02 -14.68
CA ILE A 349 28.19 9.10 -13.59
C ILE A 349 29.00 7.80 -13.68
N ARG A 350 29.10 7.20 -14.87
CA ARG A 350 29.89 5.97 -15.08
C ARG A 350 31.35 6.18 -14.68
N LEU A 351 31.96 7.30 -15.07
CA LEU A 351 33.35 7.65 -14.72
C LEU A 351 33.53 7.86 -13.21
N THR A 352 32.59 8.54 -12.54
CA THR A 352 32.63 8.76 -11.09
C THR A 352 32.54 7.43 -10.33
N VAL A 353 31.61 6.54 -10.72
CA VAL A 353 31.50 5.21 -10.10
C VAL A 353 32.77 4.39 -10.38
N ALA A 354 33.31 4.43 -11.59
CA ALA A 354 34.57 3.74 -11.91
C ALA A 354 35.75 4.24 -11.08
N ALA A 355 35.85 5.55 -10.85
CA ALA A 355 36.88 6.15 -10.02
C ALA A 355 36.77 5.66 -8.57
N LEU A 356 35.55 5.67 -8.01
CA LEU A 356 35.29 5.19 -6.65
C LEU A 356 35.75 3.73 -6.44
N TYR A 357 35.58 2.86 -7.44
CA TYR A 357 36.07 1.49 -7.39
C TYR A 357 37.57 1.35 -7.53
N ARG A 358 38.19 2.15 -8.40
CA ARG A 358 39.65 2.18 -8.55
C ARG A 358 40.34 2.59 -7.24
N ASP A 359 39.76 3.52 -6.50
CA ASP A 359 40.29 3.97 -5.21
C ASP A 359 40.28 2.85 -4.15
N THR A 360 39.44 1.83 -4.33
CA THR A 360 39.43 0.61 -3.49
C THR A 360 40.36 -0.51 -3.98
N GLY A 361 41.11 -0.28 -5.07
CA GLY A 361 42.02 -1.25 -5.67
C GLY A 361 41.38 -2.20 -6.68
N MET A 362 40.11 -1.98 -7.07
CA MET A 362 39.47 -2.75 -8.14
C MET A 362 39.62 -2.04 -9.48
N GLU A 363 40.43 -2.63 -10.37
CA GLU A 363 40.69 -2.07 -11.70
C GLU A 363 39.73 -2.58 -12.79
N HIS A 364 39.06 -3.71 -12.54
CA HIS A 364 38.21 -4.39 -13.52
C HIS A 364 36.78 -4.52 -13.00
N ILE A 365 35.96 -3.52 -13.34
CA ILE A 365 34.51 -3.58 -13.11
C ILE A 365 33.76 -3.23 -14.40
N GLY A 366 32.64 -3.91 -14.63
CA GLY A 366 31.66 -3.53 -15.63
C GLY A 366 30.65 -2.55 -15.03
N ILE A 367 30.42 -1.40 -15.66
CA ILE A 367 29.35 -0.47 -15.26
C ILE A 367 28.43 -0.23 -16.45
N ASP A 368 27.22 -0.79 -16.36
CA ASP A 368 26.15 -0.55 -17.32
C ASP A 368 25.14 0.47 -16.76
N ILE A 369 24.77 1.43 -17.62
CA ILE A 369 23.75 2.43 -17.32
C ILE A 369 22.89 2.52 -18.59
N PRO A 370 21.73 1.85 -18.64
CA PRO A 370 20.91 1.79 -19.84
C PRO A 370 20.44 3.19 -20.25
N ALA A 371 20.41 3.44 -21.56
CA ALA A 371 19.98 4.72 -22.11
C ALA A 371 18.47 4.97 -21.94
N ASP A 372 17.71 3.91 -21.65
CA ASP A 372 16.28 3.82 -21.95
C ASP A 372 15.41 4.04 -20.71
N THR A 373 15.66 5.17 -20.03
CA THR A 373 14.89 5.58 -18.87
C THR A 373 14.18 6.89 -19.19
N ALA A 374 12.94 6.75 -19.68
CA ALA A 374 12.02 7.88 -19.81
C ALA A 374 11.63 8.47 -18.45
N ASP A 375 12.06 7.84 -17.34
CA ASP A 375 11.85 8.29 -15.98
C ASP A 375 13.06 9.05 -15.41
N GLU A 376 12.82 9.74 -14.30
CA GLU A 376 13.79 10.54 -13.55
C GLU A 376 14.81 9.68 -12.75
N THR A 377 14.92 8.39 -13.09
CA THR A 377 15.69 7.39 -12.34
C THR A 377 16.85 6.87 -13.17
N VAL A 378 18.08 7.07 -12.67
CA VAL A 378 19.28 6.47 -13.27
C VAL A 378 19.52 5.11 -12.64
N ARG A 379 19.41 4.05 -13.44
CA ARG A 379 19.70 2.67 -13.03
C ARG A 379 21.15 2.34 -13.35
N ILE A 380 21.91 1.90 -12.36
CA ILE A 380 23.33 1.58 -12.46
C ILE A 380 23.49 0.11 -12.14
N HIS A 381 24.00 -0.67 -13.08
CA HIS A 381 24.32 -2.08 -12.90
C HIS A 381 25.84 -2.27 -12.88
N ILE A 382 26.36 -2.83 -11.80
CA ILE A 382 27.79 -3.01 -11.58
C ILE A 382 28.10 -4.51 -11.58
N THR A 383 29.06 -4.92 -12.40
CA THR A 383 29.62 -6.28 -12.42
C THR A 383 31.02 -6.22 -11.85
N GLU A 384 31.23 -6.84 -10.70
CA GLU A 384 32.53 -6.90 -10.03
C GLU A 384 33.20 -8.23 -10.37
N ASP A 385 34.34 -8.19 -11.05
CA ASP A 385 35.15 -9.39 -11.29
C ASP A 385 35.81 -9.80 -9.96
N GLN A 386 35.59 -11.03 -9.53
CA GLN A 386 36.27 -11.57 -8.35
C GLN A 386 37.77 -11.70 -8.68
N PRO A 387 38.69 -11.16 -7.86
CA PRO A 387 40.11 -11.42 -8.05
C PRO A 387 40.34 -12.92 -7.87
N SER A 388 40.83 -13.56 -8.95
CA SER A 388 41.12 -14.99 -9.05
C SER A 388 42.11 -15.48 -8.02
#